data_AF-A0A9D7E726-F1
#
_entry.id   AF-A0A9D7E726-F1
#
_cell.length_a   1.000
_cell.length_b   1.000
_cell.length_c   1.000
_cell.angle_alpha   90.00
_cell.angle_beta   90.00
_cell.angle_gamma   90.00
#
_symmetry.space_group_name_H-M   'P 1'
#
loop_
_entity.id
_entity.type
_entity.pdbx_description
1 polymer ?
#
loop_
_entity_poly.entity_id
_entity_poly.type
_entity_poly.pdbx_seq_one_letter_code
_entity_poly.pdbx_strand_id
1 'polypeptide(L)'
;MKTEKILVTTGAQAAAQRRPAAPRLNPRKLLLSKWTAQAPRNREKHFIVTRVIQPEPPANRIEVVEIEAVISRRSFTLPWRDLTDCHRWLQGWR
;
A
#
# COMPACT_ATOMS: atom_id res chain seq x y z
N MET A 1 53.11 7.81 8.86
CA MET A 1 52.83 6.42 8.44
C MET A 1 51.54 6.47 7.61
N LYS A 2 51.59 6.73 6.30
CA LYS A 2 51.64 5.75 5.19
C LYS A 2 50.60 4.62 5.35
N THR A 3 49.46 4.76 4.64
CA THR A 3 48.93 3.86 3.58
C THR A 3 48.37 2.55 4.18
N GLU A 4 47.13 2.12 3.92
CA GLU A 4 46.71 1.60 2.62
C GLU A 4 45.18 1.44 2.48
N LYS A 5 44.73 1.50 1.22
CA LYS A 5 43.36 1.32 0.74
C LYS A 5 43.04 -0.18 0.68
N ILE A 6 41.78 -0.54 0.93
CA ILE A 6 41.17 -1.68 0.23
C ILE A 6 39.83 -1.22 -0.35
N LEU A 7 39.85 -1.01 -1.67
CA LEU A 7 38.67 -1.00 -2.51
C LEU A 7 38.14 -2.43 -2.58
N VAL A 8 36.90 -2.67 -2.15
CA VAL A 8 36.12 -3.81 -2.64
C VAL A 8 34.99 -3.25 -3.49
N THR A 9 35.26 -3.16 -4.78
CA THR A 9 34.25 -3.09 -5.81
C THR A 9 33.58 -4.46 -5.90
N THR A 10 32.38 -4.59 -5.36
CA THR A 10 31.44 -5.62 -5.81
C THR A 10 30.23 -4.91 -6.38
N GLY A 11 30.19 -4.89 -7.71
CA GLY A 11 28.98 -4.55 -8.44
C GLY A 11 27.88 -5.55 -8.10
N ALA A 12 26.81 -5.04 -7.51
CA ALA A 12 25.49 -5.62 -7.67
C ALA A 12 24.69 -4.59 -8.45
N GLN A 13 24.66 -4.75 -9.78
CA GLN A 13 23.63 -4.14 -10.61
C GLN A 13 22.29 -4.71 -10.12
N ALA A 14 21.66 -4.05 -9.15
CA ALA A 14 20.27 -4.30 -8.84
C ALA A 14 19.46 -3.78 -10.02
N ALA A 15 18.89 -4.73 -10.77
CA ALA A 15 18.01 -4.51 -11.90
C ALA A 15 17.13 -3.27 -11.66
N ALA A 16 17.10 -2.36 -12.63
CA ALA A 16 16.11 -1.30 -12.69
C ALA A 16 14.74 -1.96 -12.82
N GLN A 17 14.18 -2.38 -11.69
CA GLN A 17 12.82 -2.87 -11.61
C GLN A 17 11.98 -1.69 -12.09
N ARG A 18 11.32 -1.87 -13.24
CA ARG A 18 10.26 -0.97 -13.70
C ARG A 18 9.25 -0.93 -12.57
N ARG A 19 9.38 0.05 -11.65
CA ARG A 19 8.38 0.30 -10.62
C ARG A 19 7.09 0.52 -11.39
N PRO A 20 6.08 -0.36 -11.28
CA PRO A 20 4.80 -0.06 -11.88
C PRO A 20 4.39 1.31 -11.34
N ALA A 21 4.01 2.22 -12.23
CA ALA A 21 3.58 3.54 -11.81
C ALA A 21 2.49 3.37 -10.75
N ALA A 22 2.67 4.02 -9.59
CA ALA A 22 1.73 3.90 -8.48
C ALA A 22 0.31 4.19 -8.99
N PRO A 23 -0.68 3.33 -8.69
CA PRO A 23 -2.05 3.55 -9.12
C PRO A 23 -2.52 4.95 -8.72
N ARG A 24 -3.00 5.73 -9.69
CA ARG A 24 -3.60 7.04 -9.43
C ARG A 24 -5.00 6.82 -8.87
N LEU A 25 -5.10 6.78 -7.54
CA LEU A 25 -6.38 6.63 -6.84
C LEU A 25 -6.98 7.99 -6.48
N ASN A 26 -8.30 8.09 -6.51
CA ASN A 26 -9.04 9.22 -5.97
C ASN A 26 -9.68 8.79 -4.64
N PRO A 27 -9.32 9.41 -3.50
CA PRO A 27 -9.79 8.98 -2.18
C PRO A 27 -11.32 9.01 -2.05
N ARG A 28 -12.00 9.94 -2.73
CA ARG A 28 -13.47 10.04 -2.70
C ARG A 28 -14.17 8.87 -3.40
N LYS A 29 -13.46 8.11 -4.24
CA LYS A 29 -13.97 6.96 -4.98
C LYS A 29 -13.54 5.62 -4.37
N LEU A 30 -12.92 5.64 -3.19
CA LEU A 30 -12.44 4.41 -2.55
C LEU A 30 -13.54 3.63 -1.85
N LEU A 31 -14.67 4.24 -1.49
CA LEU A 31 -15.77 3.52 -0.87
C LEU A 31 -16.22 2.33 -1.73
N LEU A 32 -16.33 1.14 -1.12
CA LEU A 32 -16.64 -0.16 -1.75
C LEU A 32 -15.61 -0.67 -2.77
N SER A 33 -14.45 -0.03 -2.88
CA SER A 33 -13.37 -0.55 -3.72
C SER A 33 -12.82 -1.87 -3.15
N LYS A 34 -12.51 -2.79 -4.07
CA LYS A 34 -12.07 -4.16 -3.77
C LYS A 34 -10.56 -4.27 -3.85
N TRP A 35 -9.96 -4.96 -2.89
CA TRP A 35 -8.51 -5.09 -2.77
C TRP A 35 -8.10 -6.50 -2.39
N THR A 36 -6.92 -6.88 -2.86
CA THR A 36 -6.27 -8.16 -2.58
C THR A 36 -4.92 -7.88 -1.93
N ALA A 37 -4.67 -8.42 -0.74
CA ALA A 37 -3.38 -8.32 -0.08
C ALA A 37 -2.34 -9.22 -0.79
N GLN A 38 -1.18 -8.65 -1.14
CA GLN A 38 -0.06 -9.41 -1.72
C GLN A 38 0.58 -10.38 -0.72
N ALA A 39 0.58 -10.02 0.56
CA ALA A 39 1.03 -10.87 1.65
C ALA A 39 -0.12 -11.09 2.66
N PRO A 40 -1.04 -12.04 2.38
CA PRO A 40 -2.14 -12.35 3.29
C PRO A 40 -1.65 -12.73 4.68
N ARG A 41 -2.31 -12.20 5.71
CA ARG A 41 -2.12 -12.59 7.11
C ARG A 41 -3.41 -13.20 7.61
N ASN A 42 -3.35 -14.19 8.50
CA ASN A 42 -4.55 -14.83 9.08
C ASN A 42 -5.53 -15.39 8.04
N ARG A 43 -5.04 -15.81 6.86
CA ARG A 43 -5.87 -16.25 5.71
C ARG A 43 -6.79 -15.14 5.14
N GLU A 44 -6.53 -13.88 5.49
CA GLU A 44 -7.24 -12.71 4.97
C GLU A 44 -6.55 -12.23 3.68
N LYS A 45 -7.13 -12.60 2.53
CA LYS A 45 -6.63 -12.19 1.21
C LYS A 45 -7.41 -11.03 0.62
N HIS A 46 -8.73 -11.07 0.74
CA HIS A 46 -9.63 -10.10 0.10
C HIS A 46 -10.20 -9.12 1.10
N PHE A 47 -10.23 -7.86 0.68
CA PHE A 47 -10.63 -6.73 1.49
C PHE A 47 -11.51 -5.77 0.68
N ILE A 48 -12.37 -5.04 1.38
CA ILE A 48 -13.22 -3.99 0.81
C ILE A 48 -13.11 -2.73 1.66
N VAL A 49 -13.02 -1.56 1.03
CA VAL A 49 -13.08 -0.29 1.75
C VAL A 49 -14.52 -0.03 2.16
N THR A 50 -14.78 0.01 3.47
CA THR A 50 -16.13 0.16 4.05
C THR A 50 -16.44 1.61 4.38
N ARG A 51 -15.43 2.43 4.69
CA ARG A 51 -15.60 3.85 5.02
C ARG A 51 -14.45 4.71 4.51
N VAL A 52 -14.79 5.93 4.14
CA VAL A 52 -13.84 7.00 3.83
C VAL A 52 -13.94 8.04 4.94
N ILE A 53 -12.87 8.21 5.72
CA ILE A 53 -12.88 9.06 6.91
C ILE A 53 -12.59 10.50 6.47
N GLN A 54 -13.56 11.37 6.68
CA GLN A 54 -13.42 12.80 6.42
C GLN A 54 -12.75 13.45 7.64
N PRO A 55 -11.73 14.30 7.44
CA PRO A 55 -11.11 15.04 8.53
C PRO A 55 -12.06 16.10 9.09
N GLU A 56 -11.80 16.53 10.33
CA GLU A 56 -12.49 17.67 10.95
C GLU A 56 -12.05 18.99 10.28
N PRO A 57 -12.96 19.96 10.08
CA PRO A 57 -12.61 21.30 9.60
C PRO A 57 -11.52 21.96 10.46
N PRO A 58 -10.63 22.78 9.87
CA PRO A 58 -10.64 23.29 8.49
C PRO A 58 -10.01 22.35 7.45
N ALA A 59 -9.60 21.15 7.85
CA ALA A 59 -9.07 20.19 6.90
C ALA A 59 -10.21 19.59 6.06
N ASN A 60 -10.00 19.50 4.74
CA ASN A 60 -10.98 18.91 3.80
C ASN A 60 -10.44 17.69 3.05
N ARG A 61 -9.21 17.25 3.37
CA ARG A 61 -8.52 16.19 2.66
C ARG A 61 -8.65 14.86 3.38
N ILE A 62 -9.22 13.88 2.70
CA ILE A 62 -9.24 12.49 3.15
C ILE A 62 -7.80 11.96 3.22
N GLU A 63 -7.41 11.49 4.40
CA GLU A 63 -6.12 10.82 4.62
C GLU A 63 -6.29 9.34 4.99
N VAL A 64 -7.41 8.96 5.62
CA VAL A 64 -7.62 7.62 6.17
C VAL A 64 -8.88 6.97 5.60
N VAL A 65 -8.83 5.65 5.39
CA VAL A 65 -9.97 4.81 5.06
C VAL A 65 -10.06 3.64 6.03
N GLU A 66 -11.26 3.12 6.22
CA GLU A 66 -11.50 1.84 6.88
C GLU A 66 -11.61 0.75 5.82
N ILE A 67 -10.92 -0.36 6.03
CA ILE A 67 -10.96 -1.54 5.17
C ILE A 67 -11.34 -2.77 6.00
N GLU A 68 -12.15 -3.64 5.43
CA GLU A 68 -12.65 -4.86 6.07
C GLU A 68 -12.24 -6.11 5.29
N ALA A 69 -11.75 -7.12 5.99
CA ALA A 69 -11.51 -8.45 5.44
C ALA A 69 -12.82 -9.16 5.16
N VAL A 70 -13.00 -9.67 3.93
CA VAL A 70 -14.26 -10.28 3.50
C VAL A 70 -14.63 -11.53 4.32
N ILE A 71 -13.62 -12.33 4.70
CA ILE A 71 -13.83 -13.62 5.37
C ILE A 71 -13.98 -13.45 6.89
N SER A 72 -13.01 -12.80 7.54
CA SER A 72 -13.00 -12.68 8.99
C SER A 72 -13.89 -11.54 9.51
N ARG A 73 -14.37 -10.65 8.63
CA ARG A 73 -15.05 -9.39 8.99
C ARG A 73 -14.23 -8.46 9.87
N ARG A 74 -12.92 -8.72 9.99
CA ARG A 74 -12.02 -7.84 10.73
C ARG A 74 -11.81 -6.56 9.94
N SER A 75 -12.07 -5.43 10.58
CA SER A 75 -11.83 -4.11 10.03
C SER A 75 -10.64 -3.43 10.70
N PHE A 76 -9.97 -2.57 9.93
CA PHE A 76 -8.94 -1.67 10.43
C PHE A 76 -8.83 -0.44 9.54
N THR A 77 -8.19 0.60 10.07
CA THR A 77 -7.94 1.84 9.32
C THR A 77 -6.51 1.89 8.79
N LEU A 78 -6.34 2.55 7.65
CA LEU A 78 -5.02 2.78 7.05
C LEU A 78 -5.02 4.09 6.25
N PRO A 79 -3.85 4.74 6.06
CA PRO A 79 -3.71 5.84 5.12
C PRO A 79 -4.09 5.35 3.73
N TRP A 80 -5.02 6.02 3.05
CA TRP A 80 -5.52 5.49 1.77
C TRP A 80 -4.42 5.32 0.72
N ARG A 81 -3.33 6.09 0.85
CA ARG A 81 -2.14 6.03 0.01
C ARG A 81 -1.43 4.68 0.08
N ASP A 82 -1.57 3.94 1.16
CA ASP A 82 -1.02 2.58 1.27
C ASP A 82 -1.60 1.68 0.17
N LEU A 83 -2.84 1.91 -0.27
CA LEU A 83 -3.47 1.17 -1.38
C LEU A 83 -2.80 1.44 -2.73
N THR A 84 -1.94 2.46 -2.84
CA THR A 84 -1.12 2.70 -4.03
C THR A 84 0.16 1.87 -4.06
N ASP A 85 0.54 1.25 -2.93
CA ASP A 85 1.67 0.32 -2.91
C ASP A 85 1.25 -1.04 -3.46
N CYS A 86 1.58 -1.25 -4.73
CA CYS A 86 1.30 -2.49 -5.42
C CYS A 86 1.97 -3.72 -4.80
N HIS A 87 3.02 -3.57 -3.99
CA HIS A 87 3.66 -4.68 -3.27
C HIS A 87 2.85 -5.14 -2.06
N ARG A 88 1.91 -4.32 -1.59
CA ARG A 88 1.03 -4.62 -0.46
C ARG A 88 -0.38 -4.91 -0.93
N TRP A 89 -0.87 -4.15 -1.90
CA TRP A 89 -2.26 -4.15 -2.32
C TRP A 89 -2.40 -4.22 -3.84
N LEU A 90 -3.25 -5.13 -4.31
CA LEU A 90 -3.68 -5.19 -5.70
C LEU A 90 -5.16 -4.83 -5.76
N GLN A 91 -5.53 -3.97 -6.71
CA GLN A 91 -6.92 -3.62 -6.91
C GLN A 91 -7.70 -4.78 -7.55
N GLY A 92 -8.93 -5.00 -7.09
CA GLY A 92 -9.81 -6.08 -7.52
C GLY A 92 -9.70 -7.35 -6.69
N TRP A 93 -10.44 -8.38 -7.10
CA TRP A 93 -10.34 -9.74 -6.57
C TRP A 93 -9.44 -10.56 -7.48
N ARG A 94 -8.20 -10.77 -7.04
CA ARG A 94 -7.20 -11.56 -7.76
C ARG A 94 -6.65 -12.66 -6.88
#